data_AF-A0A964K9W9-F1
#
_entry.id   AF-A0A964K9W9-F1
#
_cell.length_a   1.000
_cell.length_b   1.000
_cell.length_c   1.000
_cell.angle_alpha   90.00
_cell.angle_beta   90.00
_cell.angle_gamma   90.00
#
_symmetry.space_group_name_H-M   'P 1'
#
loop_
_entity.id
_entity.type
_entity.pdbx_description
1 polymer ?
#
loop_
_entity_poly.entity_id
_entity_poly.type
_entity_poly.pdbx_seq_one_letter_code
_entity_poly.pdbx_strand_id
1 'polypeptide(L)'
;MSLRTRALILVALLVVAAIGVASLAVQVVVLGSFSSLELQLTQRNAQRIQAAIQADAGALARAARDWAGWDATYDYMVSLDATYRRDNLDIASTYVNQRINAMVLMDPEGRRVYERAFDFSTGREAPLPAGLSAHLAPGSALLTHTTTEDAASGVLQSPSGVMMFSAQPVVTSRRAGPVRGTLIWVRYLDWAAIEELGDRTLLEVEGFHPDALDLPADVVTAGSLVHRESSVGSQTLSNDLIAGYALLSDIYGEPALVL
;
A
#
# COMPACT_ATOMS: atom_id res chain seq x y z
N MET A 1 -48.89 18.72 55.18
CA MET A 1 -47.53 18.13 55.13
C MET A 1 -46.72 18.67 56.29
N SER A 2 -46.00 17.81 57.02
CA SER A 2 -45.08 18.26 58.07
C SER A 2 -43.82 18.89 57.45
N LEU A 3 -43.11 19.76 58.18
CA LEU A 3 -41.87 20.39 57.72
C LEU A 3 -40.86 19.35 57.19
N ARG A 4 -40.82 18.17 57.82
CA ARG A 4 -39.94 17.05 57.47
C ARG A 4 -40.19 16.54 56.05
N THR A 5 -41.44 16.40 55.62
CA THR A 5 -41.77 15.90 54.27
C THR A 5 -41.37 16.91 53.19
N ARG A 6 -41.52 18.22 53.45
CA ARG A 6 -41.09 19.28 52.51
C ARG A 6 -39.57 19.30 52.34
N ALA A 7 -38.83 19.16 53.45
CA ALA A 7 -37.37 19.09 53.42
C ALA A 7 -36.87 17.86 52.64
N LEU A 8 -37.48 16.68 52.87
CA LEU A 8 -37.12 15.46 52.15
C LEU A 8 -37.37 15.57 50.64
N ILE A 9 -38.48 16.17 50.22
CA ILE A 9 -38.77 16.39 48.79
C ILE A 9 -37.74 17.33 48.16
N LEU A 10 -37.40 18.44 48.82
CA LEU A 10 -36.39 19.37 48.33
C LEU A 10 -35.02 18.71 48.16
N VAL A 11 -34.59 17.92 49.15
CA VAL A 11 -33.32 17.19 49.07
C VAL A 11 -33.34 16.17 47.94
N ALA A 12 -34.42 15.38 47.80
CA ALA A 12 -34.54 14.40 46.71
C ALA A 12 -34.49 15.07 45.33
N LEU A 13 -35.17 16.21 45.17
CA LEU A 13 -35.21 16.96 43.92
C LEU A 13 -33.83 17.55 43.57
N LEU A 14 -33.08 18.00 44.59
CA LEU A 14 -31.71 18.50 44.44
C LEU A 14 -30.73 17.38 44.06
N VAL A 15 -30.88 16.19 44.65
CA VAL A 15 -30.10 15.00 44.26
C VAL A 15 -30.39 14.59 42.82
N VAL A 16 -31.67 14.53 42.42
CA VAL A 16 -32.05 14.22 41.03
C VAL A 16 -31.50 15.26 40.06
N ALA A 17 -31.57 16.55 40.39
CA ALA A 17 -31.01 17.61 39.58
C ALA A 17 -29.48 17.49 39.45
N ALA A 18 -28.78 17.20 40.55
CA ALA A 18 -27.33 16.99 40.53
C ALA A 18 -26.93 15.78 39.67
N ILE A 19 -27.67 14.66 39.75
CA ILE A 19 -27.46 13.49 38.90
C ILE A 19 -27.71 13.83 37.42
N GLY A 20 -28.77 14.58 37.13
CA GLY A 20 -29.08 15.03 35.77
C GLY A 20 -27.99 15.90 35.16
N VAL A 21 -27.49 16.88 35.92
CA VAL A 21 -26.38 17.75 35.49
C VAL A 21 -25.09 16.94 35.31
N ALA A 22 -24.76 16.04 36.23
CA ALA A 22 -23.58 15.19 36.12
C ALA A 22 -23.67 14.26 34.89
N SER A 23 -24.83 13.65 34.64
CA SER A 23 -25.06 12.78 33.49
C SER A 23 -24.94 13.53 32.17
N LEU A 24 -25.50 14.75 32.11
CA LEU A 24 -25.38 15.62 30.95
C LEU A 24 -23.92 16.06 30.72
N ALA A 25 -23.19 16.40 31.78
CA ALA A 25 -21.77 16.74 31.68
C ALA A 25 -20.94 15.57 31.15
N VAL A 26 -21.21 14.33 31.61
CA VAL A 26 -20.56 13.13 31.07
C VAL A 26 -20.89 12.93 29.60
N GLN A 27 -22.16 13.05 29.20
CA GLN A 27 -22.55 12.88 27.80
C GLN A 27 -21.94 13.93 26.86
N VAL A 28 -21.90 15.19 27.28
CA VAL A 28 -21.43 16.28 26.40
C VAL A 28 -19.90 16.34 26.38
N VAL A 29 -19.26 16.29 27.54
CA VAL A 29 -17.81 16.52 27.63
C VAL A 29 -17.04 15.25 27.34
N VAL A 30 -17.45 14.13 27.95
CA VAL A 30 -16.70 12.86 27.83
C VAL A 30 -17.01 12.23 26.48
N LEU A 31 -18.26 11.84 26.20
CA LEU A 31 -18.57 11.13 24.94
C LEU A 31 -18.24 11.94 23.68
N GLY A 32 -18.51 13.25 23.66
CA GLY A 32 -18.16 14.10 22.53
C GLY A 32 -16.65 14.18 22.27
N SER A 33 -15.84 14.23 23.33
CA SER A 33 -14.37 14.28 23.20
C SER A 33 -13.79 12.91 22.85
N PHE A 34 -14.39 11.82 23.31
CA PHE A 34 -14.00 10.46 22.94
C PHE A 34 -14.23 10.20 21.44
N SER A 35 -15.39 10.59 20.90
CA SER A 35 -15.71 10.39 19.48
C SER A 35 -14.71 11.10 18.55
N SER A 36 -14.34 12.35 18.86
CA SER A 36 -13.34 13.07 18.05
C SER A 36 -11.93 12.48 18.16
N LEU A 37 -11.56 11.97 19.34
CA LEU A 37 -10.30 11.27 19.53
C LEU A 37 -10.26 9.94 18.77
N GLU A 38 -11.35 9.17 18.78
CA GLU A 38 -11.46 7.91 18.05
C GLU A 38 -11.36 8.12 16.54
N LEU A 39 -11.99 9.17 16.00
CA LEU A 39 -11.83 9.54 14.59
C LEU A 39 -10.37 9.87 14.25
N GLN A 40 -9.69 10.67 15.08
CA GLN A 40 -8.27 10.99 14.87
C GLN A 40 -7.36 9.76 14.98
N LEU A 41 -7.63 8.86 15.93
CA LEU A 41 -6.89 7.60 16.07
C LEU A 41 -7.11 6.71 14.84
N THR A 42 -8.33 6.64 14.34
CA THR A 42 -8.69 5.85 13.16
C THR A 42 -8.04 6.40 11.90
N GLN A 43 -8.06 7.73 11.71
CA GLN A 43 -7.34 8.39 10.61
C GLN A 43 -5.82 8.14 10.70
N ARG A 44 -5.24 8.17 11.91
CA ARG A 44 -3.82 7.84 12.11
C ARG A 44 -3.51 6.38 11.80
N ASN A 45 -4.45 5.46 12.07
CA ASN A 45 -4.32 4.06 11.69
C ASN A 45 -4.36 3.89 10.16
N ALA A 46 -5.24 4.59 9.45
CA ALA A 46 -5.23 4.62 7.98
C ALA A 46 -3.88 5.15 7.43
N GLN A 47 -3.31 6.19 8.06
CA GLN A 47 -1.97 6.67 7.70
C GLN A 47 -0.87 5.62 7.95
N ARG A 48 -0.99 4.81 9.02
CA ARG A 48 -0.04 3.72 9.30
C ARG A 48 -0.09 2.63 8.24
N ILE A 49 -1.28 2.27 7.77
CA ILE A 49 -1.47 1.33 6.65
C ILE A 49 -0.77 1.85 5.39
N GLN A 50 -1.03 3.10 5.01
CA GLN A 50 -0.38 3.73 3.85
C GLN A 50 1.15 3.76 3.99
N ALA A 51 1.65 4.14 5.17
CA ALA A 51 3.09 4.17 5.45
C ALA A 51 3.74 2.78 5.42
N ALA A 52 3.03 1.74 5.86
CA ALA A 52 3.51 0.37 5.83
C ALA A 52 3.64 -0.16 4.39
N ILE A 53 2.68 0.14 3.51
CA ILE A 53 2.79 -0.20 2.08
C ILE A 53 3.95 0.55 1.42
N GLN A 54 4.12 1.84 1.73
CA GLN A 54 5.27 2.61 1.23
C GLN A 54 6.60 2.04 1.73
N ALA A 55 6.66 1.57 2.98
CA ALA A 55 7.84 0.92 3.53
C ALA A 55 8.15 -0.40 2.80
N ASP A 56 7.13 -1.18 2.46
CA ASP A 56 7.27 -2.45 1.71
C ASP A 56 7.72 -2.20 0.27
N ALA A 57 7.15 -1.20 -0.41
CA ALA A 57 7.61 -0.76 -1.74
C ALA A 57 9.07 -0.26 -1.68
N GLY A 58 9.43 0.48 -0.64
CA GLY A 58 10.81 0.92 -0.41
C GLY A 58 11.77 -0.24 -0.12
N ALA A 59 11.32 -1.29 0.56
CA ALA A 59 12.11 -2.51 0.78
C ALA A 59 12.33 -3.27 -0.54
N LEU A 60 11.29 -3.40 -1.36
CA LEU A 60 11.39 -3.95 -2.72
C LEU A 60 12.40 -3.17 -3.56
N ALA A 61 12.34 -1.83 -3.51
CA ALA A 61 13.24 -0.97 -4.26
C ALA A 61 14.70 -1.10 -3.83
N ARG A 62 14.98 -1.20 -2.52
CA ARG A 62 16.34 -1.43 -2.02
C ARG A 62 16.89 -2.76 -2.50
N ALA A 63 16.12 -3.83 -2.39
CA ALA A 63 16.53 -5.15 -2.85
C ALA A 63 16.79 -5.17 -4.37
N ALA A 64 15.89 -4.57 -5.16
CA ALA A 64 16.08 -4.44 -6.60
C ALA A 64 17.32 -3.60 -6.95
N ARG A 65 17.60 -2.53 -6.20
CA ARG A 65 18.77 -1.65 -6.41
C ARG A 65 20.08 -2.40 -6.23
N ASP A 66 20.15 -3.27 -5.22
CA ASP A 66 21.33 -4.10 -4.96
C ASP A 66 21.57 -5.07 -6.11
N TRP A 67 20.53 -5.73 -6.62
CA TRP A 67 20.61 -6.64 -7.76
C TRP A 67 20.99 -5.93 -9.06
N ALA A 68 20.40 -4.77 -9.33
CA ALA A 68 20.71 -3.97 -10.53
C ALA A 68 22.14 -3.42 -10.52
N GLY A 69 22.76 -3.33 -9.33
CA GLY A 69 24.15 -2.90 -9.16
C GLY A 69 25.18 -4.03 -9.20
N TRP A 70 24.81 -5.31 -9.34
CA TRP A 70 25.81 -6.37 -9.41
C TRP A 70 26.55 -6.36 -10.75
N ASP A 71 27.88 -6.49 -10.71
CA ASP A 71 28.70 -6.60 -11.92
C ASP A 71 28.26 -7.81 -12.78
N ALA A 72 27.79 -8.89 -12.15
CA ALA A 72 27.24 -10.05 -12.85
C ALA A 72 25.94 -9.71 -13.62
N THR A 73 25.02 -8.93 -13.03
CA THR A 73 23.83 -8.42 -13.73
C THR A 73 24.24 -7.51 -14.89
N TYR A 74 25.21 -6.63 -14.62
CA TYR A 74 25.74 -5.68 -15.60
C TYR A 74 26.35 -6.38 -16.82
N ASP A 75 27.10 -7.46 -16.61
CA ASP A 75 27.71 -8.26 -17.67
C ASP A 75 26.70 -9.17 -18.37
N TYR A 76 25.68 -9.67 -17.65
CA TYR A 76 24.59 -10.44 -18.25
C TYR A 76 23.82 -9.65 -19.31
N MET A 77 23.61 -8.35 -19.12
CA MET A 77 22.91 -7.48 -20.09
C MET A 77 23.52 -7.50 -21.50
N VAL A 78 24.80 -7.86 -21.62
CA VAL A 78 25.51 -7.96 -22.92
C VAL A 78 25.78 -9.42 -23.28
N SER A 79 26.29 -10.20 -22.33
CA SER A 79 26.74 -11.57 -22.59
C SER A 79 25.59 -12.56 -22.79
N LEU A 80 24.44 -12.30 -22.17
CA LEU A 80 23.30 -13.23 -22.09
C LEU A 80 23.70 -14.63 -21.61
N ASP A 81 24.71 -14.69 -20.73
CA ASP A 81 25.31 -15.93 -20.28
C ASP A 81 24.29 -16.87 -19.62
N ALA A 82 24.28 -18.12 -20.08
CA ALA A 82 23.35 -19.14 -19.58
C ALA A 82 23.66 -19.54 -18.13
N THR A 83 24.92 -19.41 -17.69
CA THR A 83 25.33 -19.71 -16.32
C THR A 83 24.71 -18.70 -15.35
N TYR A 84 24.79 -17.41 -15.65
CA TYR A 84 24.12 -16.37 -14.87
C TYR A 84 22.61 -16.63 -14.73
N ARG A 85 21.94 -17.00 -15.84
CA ARG A 85 20.50 -17.31 -15.82
C ARG A 85 20.18 -18.49 -14.89
N ARG A 86 20.98 -19.56 -14.94
CA ARG A 86 20.78 -20.73 -14.08
C ARG A 86 21.04 -20.42 -12.60
N ASP A 87 22.09 -19.64 -12.32
CA ASP A 87 22.58 -19.45 -10.96
C ASP A 87 21.90 -18.29 -10.22
N ASN A 88 21.36 -17.29 -10.94
CA ASN A 88 20.79 -16.07 -10.34
C ASN A 88 19.32 -15.81 -10.74
N LEU A 89 18.83 -16.38 -11.84
CA LEU A 89 17.46 -16.15 -12.32
C LEU A 89 16.55 -17.39 -12.14
N ASP A 90 16.97 -18.32 -11.27
CA ASP A 90 16.14 -19.46 -10.89
C ASP A 90 14.97 -19.04 -9.99
N ILE A 91 13.84 -19.72 -10.16
CA ILE A 91 12.58 -19.40 -9.48
C ILE A 91 12.71 -19.60 -7.98
N ALA A 92 13.28 -20.73 -7.55
CA ALA A 92 13.32 -21.10 -6.14
C ALA A 92 14.27 -20.19 -5.34
N SER A 93 15.40 -19.78 -5.94
CA SER A 93 16.39 -18.94 -5.26
C SER A 93 16.05 -17.46 -5.25
N THR A 94 15.34 -16.95 -6.27
CA THR A 94 15.20 -15.51 -6.46
C THR A 94 13.78 -15.03 -6.22
N TYR A 95 12.78 -15.69 -6.80
CA TYR A 95 11.40 -15.23 -6.70
C TYR A 95 10.83 -15.46 -5.30
N VAL A 96 11.08 -16.64 -4.73
CA VAL A 96 10.61 -16.97 -3.37
C VAL A 96 11.33 -16.14 -2.30
N ASN A 97 12.66 -16.05 -2.36
CA ASN A 97 13.44 -15.31 -1.36
C ASN A 97 13.18 -13.81 -1.39
N GLN A 98 13.06 -13.22 -2.59
CA GLN A 98 12.77 -11.80 -2.75
C GLN A 98 11.27 -11.49 -2.72
N ARG A 99 10.42 -12.54 -2.61
CA ARG A 99 8.96 -12.46 -2.68
C ARG A 99 8.47 -11.65 -3.88
N ILE A 100 9.04 -11.85 -5.07
CA ILE A 100 8.64 -11.12 -6.29
C ILE A 100 7.77 -12.00 -7.18
N ASN A 101 6.78 -11.40 -7.82
CA ASN A 101 5.91 -12.06 -8.78
C ASN A 101 6.44 -11.96 -10.20
N ALA A 102 7.15 -10.90 -10.55
CA ALA A 102 7.77 -10.78 -11.86
C ALA A 102 9.12 -10.07 -11.81
N MET A 103 9.98 -10.45 -12.74
CA MET A 103 11.23 -9.77 -13.03
C MET A 103 11.32 -9.55 -14.54
N VAL A 104 11.70 -8.34 -14.94
CA VAL A 104 12.00 -7.99 -16.32
C VAL A 104 13.33 -7.26 -16.38
N LEU A 105 14.19 -7.66 -17.31
CA LEU A 105 15.39 -6.91 -17.69
C LEU A 105 15.17 -6.32 -19.09
N MET A 106 15.32 -5.01 -19.19
CA MET A 106 15.19 -4.25 -20.43
C MET A 106 16.55 -3.71 -20.83
N ASP A 107 16.93 -3.75 -22.10
CA ASP A 107 18.12 -3.06 -22.60
C ASP A 107 17.86 -1.55 -22.80
N PRO A 108 18.90 -0.73 -23.10
CA PRO A 108 18.73 0.71 -23.31
C PRO A 108 17.84 1.06 -24.52
N GLU A 109 17.67 0.14 -25.47
CA GLU A 109 16.78 0.29 -26.62
C GLU A 109 15.32 -0.05 -26.31
N GLY A 110 15.01 -0.47 -25.07
CA GLY A 110 13.66 -0.83 -24.64
C GLY A 110 13.23 -2.23 -25.09
N ARG A 111 14.18 -3.13 -25.41
CA ARG A 111 13.90 -4.55 -25.70
C ARG A 111 14.00 -5.37 -24.43
N ARG A 112 13.14 -6.38 -24.33
CA ARG A 112 13.14 -7.35 -23.24
C ARG A 112 14.29 -8.34 -23.41
N VAL A 113 15.28 -8.23 -22.54
CA VAL A 113 16.44 -9.15 -22.44
C VAL A 113 16.06 -10.41 -21.65
N TYR A 114 15.24 -10.23 -20.62
CA TYR A 114 14.71 -11.31 -19.80
C TYR A 114 13.34 -10.93 -19.26
N GLU A 115 12.43 -11.89 -19.23
CA GLU A 115 11.16 -11.76 -18.53
C GLU A 115 10.78 -13.11 -17.94
N ARG A 116 10.27 -13.10 -16.72
CA ARG A 116 9.64 -14.27 -16.11
C ARG A 116 8.79 -13.83 -14.93
N ALA A 117 7.66 -14.50 -14.74
CA ALA A 117 6.78 -14.32 -13.61
C ALA A 117 6.51 -15.64 -12.88
N PHE A 118 6.14 -15.54 -11.61
CA PHE A 118 5.86 -16.64 -10.71
C PHE A 118 4.59 -16.34 -9.92
N ASP A 119 3.72 -17.35 -9.86
CA ASP A 119 2.50 -17.32 -9.10
C ASP A 119 2.68 -18.15 -7.81
N PHE A 120 2.62 -17.46 -6.67
CA PHE A 120 2.76 -18.08 -5.35
C PHE A 120 1.58 -18.97 -4.98
N SER A 121 0.39 -18.75 -5.56
CA SER A 121 -0.80 -19.55 -5.26
C SER A 121 -0.72 -20.94 -5.90
N THR A 122 -0.22 -21.01 -7.13
CA THR A 122 -0.05 -22.29 -7.86
C THR A 122 1.35 -22.89 -7.69
N GLY A 123 2.31 -22.10 -7.18
CA GLY A 123 3.71 -22.50 -7.03
C GLY A 123 4.41 -22.72 -8.37
N ARG A 124 4.00 -22.03 -9.43
CA ARG A 124 4.45 -22.26 -10.81
C ARG A 124 4.78 -20.96 -11.54
N GLU A 125 5.52 -21.11 -12.63
CA GLU A 125 5.75 -20.03 -13.59
C GLU A 125 4.40 -19.56 -14.18
N ALA A 126 4.27 -18.25 -14.31
CA ALA A 126 3.06 -17.57 -14.76
C ALA A 126 3.40 -16.61 -15.92
N PRO A 127 2.40 -16.18 -16.72
CA PRO A 127 2.60 -15.06 -17.63
C PRO A 127 2.89 -13.78 -16.84
N LEU A 128 3.52 -12.79 -17.48
CA LEU A 128 3.65 -11.45 -16.89
C LEU A 128 2.27 -10.89 -16.51
N PRO A 129 2.18 -10.09 -15.43
CA PRO A 129 0.94 -9.41 -15.05
C PRO A 129 0.30 -8.68 -16.24
N ALA A 130 -0.99 -8.90 -16.48
CA ALA A 130 -1.69 -8.24 -17.55
C ALA A 130 -1.64 -6.72 -17.34
N GLY A 131 -1.37 -5.95 -18.40
CA GLY A 131 -1.19 -4.51 -18.32
C GLY A 131 0.25 -4.06 -18.02
N LEU A 132 1.10 -4.89 -17.40
CA LEU A 132 2.51 -4.52 -17.12
C LEU A 132 3.25 -4.12 -18.40
N SER A 133 3.04 -4.83 -19.50
CA SER A 133 3.68 -4.54 -20.79
C SER A 133 3.42 -3.12 -21.30
N ALA A 134 2.29 -2.49 -20.97
CA ALA A 134 2.00 -1.11 -21.35
C ALA A 134 2.95 -0.12 -20.64
N HIS A 135 3.36 -0.45 -19.42
CA HIS A 135 4.31 0.34 -18.64
C HIS A 135 5.78 0.04 -19.00
N LEU A 136 6.03 -0.94 -19.88
CA LEU A 136 7.36 -1.31 -20.38
C LEU A 136 7.63 -0.80 -21.80
N ALA A 137 6.75 0.06 -22.35
CA ALA A 137 6.98 0.69 -23.63
C ALA A 137 8.05 1.81 -23.54
N PRO A 138 8.85 2.04 -24.60
CA PRO A 138 9.80 3.15 -24.65
C PRO A 138 9.13 4.49 -24.31
N GLY A 139 9.79 5.29 -23.47
CA GLY A 139 9.25 6.57 -22.97
C GLY A 139 8.35 6.45 -21.74
N SER A 140 8.11 5.23 -21.23
CA SER A 140 7.45 5.04 -19.94
C SER A 140 8.28 5.60 -18.78
N ALA A 141 7.58 6.05 -17.74
CA ALA A 141 8.17 6.48 -16.47
C ALA A 141 9.06 5.39 -15.83
N LEU A 142 8.80 4.11 -16.10
CA LEU A 142 9.58 2.99 -15.56
C LEU A 142 10.96 2.82 -16.22
N LEU A 143 11.13 3.28 -17.46
CA LEU A 143 12.34 3.04 -18.25
C LEU A 143 13.20 4.29 -18.42
N THR A 144 12.72 5.43 -17.93
CA THR A 144 13.43 6.71 -18.08
C THR A 144 14.48 6.82 -16.99
N HIS A 145 15.75 6.66 -17.37
CA HIS A 145 16.90 6.84 -16.47
C HIS A 145 17.84 7.90 -17.02
N THR A 146 17.84 9.08 -16.41
CA THR A 146 18.72 10.20 -16.78
C THR A 146 20.10 10.07 -16.13
N THR A 147 20.19 9.35 -15.00
CA THR A 147 21.42 9.13 -14.24
C THR A 147 21.53 7.69 -13.76
N THR A 148 22.70 7.30 -13.24
CA THR A 148 22.90 5.98 -12.61
C THR A 148 22.15 5.80 -11.28
N GLU A 149 21.50 6.85 -10.79
CA GLU A 149 20.68 6.83 -9.57
C GLU A 149 19.20 7.08 -9.83
N ASP A 150 18.84 7.45 -11.06
CA ASP A 150 17.46 7.73 -11.46
C ASP A 150 16.69 6.42 -11.45
N ALA A 151 15.78 6.24 -10.50
CA ALA A 151 15.04 5.01 -10.29
C ALA A 151 13.57 5.33 -10.00
N ALA A 152 12.68 4.43 -10.44
CA ALA A 152 11.25 4.54 -10.19
C ALA A 152 10.79 3.42 -9.27
N SER A 153 9.90 3.72 -8.34
CA SER A 153 9.24 2.71 -7.51
C SER A 153 7.93 3.26 -6.99
N GLY A 154 6.98 2.37 -6.75
CA GLY A 154 5.68 2.76 -6.24
C GLY A 154 4.66 1.67 -6.51
N VAL A 155 3.44 2.11 -6.78
CA VAL A 155 2.29 1.25 -7.02
C VAL A 155 1.84 1.44 -8.47
N LEU A 156 1.36 0.37 -9.08
CA LEU A 156 0.74 0.35 -10.39
C LEU A 156 -0.61 -0.33 -10.29
N GLN A 157 -1.59 0.27 -10.95
CA GLN A 157 -2.87 -0.36 -11.22
C GLN A 157 -2.79 -1.11 -12.54
N SER A 158 -3.37 -2.31 -12.59
CA SER A 158 -3.41 -3.12 -13.80
C SER A 158 -4.68 -3.96 -13.87
N PRO A 159 -5.05 -4.51 -15.04
CA PRO A 159 -6.14 -5.48 -15.15
C PRO A 159 -5.95 -6.73 -14.29
N SER A 160 -4.71 -7.07 -13.92
CA SER A 160 -4.39 -8.17 -12.99
C SER A 160 -4.48 -7.77 -11.52
N GLY A 161 -4.85 -6.53 -11.20
CA GLY A 161 -4.89 -5.99 -9.85
C GLY A 161 -3.78 -4.98 -9.57
N VAL A 162 -3.71 -4.56 -8.31
CA VAL A 162 -2.74 -3.58 -7.82
C VAL A 162 -1.42 -4.28 -7.52
N MET A 163 -0.31 -3.64 -7.89
CA MET A 163 1.02 -4.20 -7.72
C MET A 163 2.01 -3.13 -7.30
N MET A 164 2.93 -3.49 -6.40
CA MET A 164 4.12 -2.71 -6.12
C MET A 164 5.20 -3.03 -7.15
N PHE A 165 6.01 -2.03 -7.50
CA PHE A 165 7.12 -2.24 -8.43
C PHE A 165 8.35 -1.43 -8.05
N SER A 166 9.50 -1.84 -8.58
CA SER A 166 10.70 -1.02 -8.65
C SER A 166 11.41 -1.22 -9.98
N ALA A 167 11.81 -0.12 -10.61
CA ALA A 167 12.60 -0.06 -11.83
C ALA A 167 13.93 0.66 -11.54
N GLN A 168 15.03 -0.08 -11.69
CA GLN A 168 16.38 0.33 -11.30
C GLN A 168 17.32 0.31 -12.50
N PRO A 169 18.18 1.32 -12.70
CA PRO A 169 19.17 1.31 -13.77
C PRO A 169 20.21 0.21 -13.49
N VAL A 170 20.49 -0.60 -14.50
CA VAL A 170 21.53 -1.64 -14.41
C VAL A 170 22.90 -0.99 -14.60
N VAL A 171 23.70 -1.01 -13.54
CA VAL A 171 25.01 -0.34 -13.44
C VAL A 171 26.02 -1.24 -12.75
N THR A 172 27.29 -0.87 -12.79
CA THR A 172 28.35 -1.62 -12.07
C THR A 172 28.19 -1.55 -10.55
N SER A 173 28.90 -2.40 -9.82
CA SER A 173 28.94 -2.43 -8.34
C SER A 173 29.43 -1.12 -7.71
N ARG A 174 30.18 -0.33 -8.47
CA ARG A 174 30.62 1.02 -8.10
C ARG A 174 29.58 2.10 -8.41
N ARG A 175 28.39 1.71 -8.86
CA ARG A 175 27.30 2.59 -9.34
C ARG A 175 27.76 3.52 -10.48
N ALA A 176 28.75 3.05 -11.25
CA ALA A 176 29.30 3.75 -12.41
C ALA A 176 28.68 3.22 -13.70
N GLY A 177 28.55 4.12 -14.67
CA GLY A 177 27.94 3.86 -15.97
C GLY A 177 28.89 3.22 -17.00
N PRO A 178 28.43 3.11 -18.26
CA PRO A 178 27.10 3.53 -18.73
C PRO A 178 25.97 2.64 -18.19
N VAL A 179 24.75 3.16 -18.10
CA VAL A 179 23.55 2.37 -17.80
C VAL A 179 23.34 1.35 -18.92
N ARG A 180 23.27 0.05 -18.57
CA ARG A 180 23.11 -1.05 -19.53
C ARG A 180 21.67 -1.53 -19.68
N GLY A 181 20.72 -0.79 -19.11
CA GLY A 181 19.31 -1.09 -19.16
C GLY A 181 18.62 -0.91 -17.82
N THR A 182 17.50 -1.59 -17.63
CA THR A 182 16.62 -1.46 -16.46
C THR A 182 16.26 -2.84 -15.91
N LEU A 183 16.38 -3.00 -14.58
CA LEU A 183 15.80 -4.11 -13.84
C LEU A 183 14.45 -3.68 -13.26
N ILE A 184 13.37 -4.33 -13.66
CA ILE A 184 12.03 -4.15 -13.09
C ILE A 184 11.66 -5.36 -12.24
N TRP A 185 11.33 -5.13 -10.98
CA TRP A 185 10.69 -6.09 -10.09
C TRP A 185 9.25 -5.69 -9.82
N VAL A 186 8.38 -6.69 -9.73
CA VAL A 186 6.95 -6.49 -9.45
C VAL A 186 6.51 -7.49 -8.38
N ARG A 187 5.67 -7.02 -7.45
CA ARG A 187 5.00 -7.82 -6.43
C ARG A 187 3.53 -7.42 -6.37
N TYR A 188 2.61 -8.38 -6.38
CA TYR A 188 1.19 -8.08 -6.22
C TYR A 188 0.91 -7.53 -4.81
N LEU A 189 -0.03 -6.59 -4.73
CA LEU A 189 -0.68 -6.19 -3.50
C LEU A 189 -2.06 -6.87 -3.48
N ASP A 190 -2.03 -8.19 -3.33
CA ASP A 190 -3.21 -9.06 -3.35
C ASP A 190 -3.81 -9.23 -1.94
N TRP A 191 -4.86 -10.05 -1.83
CA TRP A 191 -5.55 -10.30 -0.57
C TRP A 191 -4.60 -10.83 0.52
N ALA A 192 -3.64 -11.68 0.17
CA ALA A 192 -2.68 -12.25 1.11
C ALA A 192 -1.69 -11.18 1.60
N ALA A 193 -1.28 -10.27 0.72
CA ALA A 193 -0.46 -9.12 1.10
C ALA A 193 -1.22 -8.14 2.01
N ILE A 194 -2.53 -7.93 1.77
CA ILE A 194 -3.38 -7.09 2.63
C ILE A 194 -3.64 -7.76 3.99
N GLU A 195 -3.83 -9.08 4.03
CA GLU A 195 -3.96 -9.83 5.28
C GLU A 195 -2.65 -9.77 6.11
N GLU A 196 -1.49 -10.00 5.49
CA GLU A 196 -0.18 -9.85 6.16
C GLU A 196 0.03 -8.42 6.70
N LEU A 197 -0.49 -7.42 5.99
CA LEU A 197 -0.47 -6.03 6.44
C LEU A 197 -1.37 -5.80 7.66
N GLY A 198 -2.58 -6.36 7.65
CA GLY A 198 -3.50 -6.32 8.78
C GLY A 198 -2.88 -6.97 10.02
N ASP A 199 -2.32 -8.17 9.87
CA ASP A 199 -1.63 -8.90 10.94
C ASP A 199 -0.46 -8.10 11.54
N ARG A 200 0.39 -7.50 10.69
CA ARG A 200 1.55 -6.70 11.13
C ARG A 200 1.14 -5.42 11.85
N THR A 201 -0.01 -4.85 11.50
CA THR A 201 -0.48 -3.58 12.04
C THR A 201 -1.50 -3.74 13.16
N LEU A 202 -1.97 -4.98 13.41
CA LEU A 202 -3.05 -5.32 14.33
C LEU A 202 -4.35 -4.57 13.99
N LEU A 203 -4.64 -4.47 12.69
CA LEU A 203 -5.82 -3.81 12.14
C LEU A 203 -6.56 -4.78 11.23
N GLU A 204 -7.89 -4.69 11.22
CA GLU A 204 -8.71 -5.31 10.17
C GLU A 204 -8.63 -4.40 8.95
N VAL A 205 -8.12 -4.93 7.83
CA VAL A 205 -7.87 -4.17 6.60
C VAL A 205 -8.51 -4.90 5.44
N GLU A 206 -9.29 -4.18 4.64
CA GLU A 206 -9.91 -4.68 3.43
C GLU A 206 -9.49 -3.80 2.25
N GLY A 207 -9.17 -4.41 1.11
CA GLY A 207 -8.73 -3.70 -0.09
C GLY A 207 -9.81 -3.68 -1.16
N PHE A 208 -10.15 -2.47 -1.63
CA PHE A 208 -11.15 -2.26 -2.66
C PHE A 208 -10.56 -1.54 -3.87
N HIS A 209 -10.82 -2.09 -5.06
CA HIS A 209 -10.53 -1.40 -6.30
C HIS A 209 -11.49 -0.20 -6.47
N PRO A 210 -11.02 1.02 -6.76
CA PRO A 210 -11.87 2.22 -6.85
C PRO A 210 -13.05 2.09 -7.83
N ASP A 211 -12.86 1.33 -8.92
CA ASP A 211 -13.90 1.07 -9.93
C ASP A 211 -14.67 -0.24 -9.74
N ALA A 212 -14.59 -0.89 -8.58
CA ALA A 212 -15.36 -2.11 -8.34
C ALA A 212 -16.87 -1.83 -8.42
N LEU A 213 -17.61 -2.73 -9.06
CA LEU A 213 -19.06 -2.58 -9.30
C LEU A 213 -19.89 -2.68 -8.01
N ASP A 214 -19.36 -3.34 -6.98
CA ASP A 214 -20.06 -3.66 -5.74
C ASP A 214 -19.25 -3.16 -4.54
N LEU A 215 -19.11 -1.83 -4.45
CA LEU A 215 -18.45 -1.18 -3.33
C LEU A 215 -19.42 -0.93 -2.18
N PRO A 216 -18.99 -1.13 -0.92
CA PRO A 216 -19.73 -0.66 0.24
C PRO A 216 -20.02 0.86 0.15
N ALA A 217 -21.21 1.27 0.57
CA ALA A 217 -21.67 2.66 0.40
C ALA A 217 -20.77 3.69 1.11
N ASP A 218 -20.19 3.27 2.23
CA ASP A 218 -19.22 4.01 3.02
C ASP A 218 -17.87 4.14 2.29
N VAL A 219 -17.40 3.08 1.61
CA VAL A 219 -16.20 3.12 0.76
C VAL A 219 -16.39 4.06 -0.44
N VAL A 220 -17.55 4.06 -1.10
CA VAL A 220 -17.87 5.00 -2.20
C VAL A 220 -17.80 6.45 -1.71
N THR A 221 -18.42 6.70 -0.55
CA THR A 221 -18.45 8.04 0.04
C THR A 221 -17.04 8.50 0.41
N ALA A 222 -16.30 7.66 1.12
CA ALA A 222 -14.94 7.93 1.55
C ALA A 222 -13.98 8.09 0.37
N GLY A 223 -14.02 7.20 -0.62
CA GLY A 223 -13.18 7.30 -1.83
C GLY A 223 -13.32 8.64 -2.53
N SER A 224 -14.55 9.16 -2.63
CA SER A 224 -14.82 10.48 -3.24
C SER A 224 -14.32 11.68 -2.42
N LEU A 225 -14.21 11.54 -1.09
CA LEU A 225 -13.74 12.57 -0.17
C LEU A 225 -12.20 12.56 -0.09
N VAL A 226 -11.64 11.36 0.09
CA VAL A 226 -10.20 11.11 0.19
C VAL A 226 -9.50 11.49 -1.13
N HIS A 227 -10.13 11.23 -2.28
CA HIS A 227 -9.56 11.67 -3.56
C HIS A 227 -9.51 13.21 -3.72
N ARG A 228 -10.42 13.97 -3.11
CA ARG A 228 -10.53 15.43 -3.28
C ARG A 228 -9.74 16.25 -2.26
N GLU A 229 -9.65 15.80 -1.02
CA GLU A 229 -9.17 16.64 0.09
C GLU A 229 -7.90 16.11 0.78
N SER A 230 -7.72 14.78 0.88
CA SER A 230 -6.55 14.18 1.54
C SER A 230 -6.45 12.67 1.31
N SER A 231 -5.24 12.08 1.25
CA SER A 231 -5.07 10.62 1.03
C SER A 231 -5.59 9.69 2.14
N VAL A 232 -6.11 10.23 3.25
CA VAL A 232 -6.72 9.45 4.33
C VAL A 232 -7.99 10.11 4.87
N GLY A 233 -8.92 9.31 5.39
CA GLY A 233 -10.16 9.78 6.01
C GLY A 233 -10.64 8.85 7.11
N SER A 234 -11.69 9.26 7.82
CA SER A 234 -12.36 8.41 8.80
C SER A 234 -13.83 8.78 8.91
N GLN A 235 -14.71 7.79 9.11
CA GLN A 235 -16.15 7.98 9.24
C GLN A 235 -16.73 7.08 10.31
N THR A 236 -17.61 7.62 11.15
CA THR A 236 -18.44 6.84 12.06
C THR A 236 -19.54 6.12 11.27
N LEU A 237 -19.53 4.79 11.28
CA LEU A 237 -20.54 3.96 10.59
C LEU A 237 -21.71 3.60 11.51
N SER A 238 -21.42 3.41 12.80
CA SER A 238 -22.43 3.17 13.84
C SER A 238 -21.92 3.66 15.21
N ASN A 239 -22.70 3.49 16.27
CA ASN A 239 -22.27 3.84 17.64
C ASN A 239 -21.03 3.08 18.11
N ASP A 240 -20.76 1.90 17.53
CA ASP A 240 -19.70 1.00 17.96
C ASP A 240 -18.65 0.74 16.86
N LEU A 241 -18.76 1.44 15.71
CA LEU A 241 -17.87 1.22 14.55
C LEU A 241 -17.47 2.53 13.88
N ILE A 242 -16.16 2.74 13.77
CA ILE A 242 -15.54 3.80 12.99
C ILE A 242 -14.63 3.17 11.97
N ALA A 243 -14.82 3.52 10.70
CA ALA A 243 -13.95 3.09 9.61
C ALA A 243 -12.91 4.18 9.31
N GLY A 244 -11.68 3.73 9.05
CA GLY A 244 -10.61 4.55 8.49
C GLY A 244 -10.43 4.19 7.04
N TYR A 245 -10.06 5.18 6.22
CA TYR A 245 -9.87 4.99 4.79
C TYR A 245 -8.51 5.53 4.38
N ALA A 246 -7.78 4.78 3.57
CA ALA A 246 -6.54 5.21 2.93
C ALA A 246 -6.64 5.01 1.42
N LEU A 247 -6.38 6.07 0.67
CA LEU A 247 -6.28 6.00 -0.79
C LEU A 247 -4.82 5.84 -1.19
N LEU A 248 -4.55 4.74 -1.89
CA LEU A 248 -3.27 4.49 -2.53
C LEU A 248 -3.36 4.91 -4.00
N SER A 249 -2.55 5.89 -4.38
CA SER A 249 -2.39 6.30 -5.78
C SER A 249 -1.30 5.48 -6.46
N ASP A 250 -1.45 5.27 -7.75
CA ASP A 250 -0.39 4.73 -8.59
C ASP A 250 0.70 5.79 -8.90
N ILE A 251 1.75 5.39 -9.64
CA ILE A 251 2.83 6.30 -10.04
C ILE A 251 2.36 7.44 -10.96
N TYR A 252 1.19 7.34 -11.58
CA TYR A 252 0.61 8.37 -12.44
C TYR A 252 -0.31 9.33 -11.67
N GLY A 253 -0.56 9.06 -10.38
CA GLY A 253 -1.42 9.87 -9.51
C GLY A 253 -2.88 9.41 -9.50
N GLU A 254 -3.21 8.32 -10.19
CA GLU A 254 -4.57 7.80 -10.28
C GLU A 254 -4.89 6.89 -9.08
N PRO A 255 -6.14 6.86 -8.59
CA PRO A 255 -6.60 5.93 -7.57
C PRO A 255 -6.34 4.46 -7.93
N ALA A 256 -5.50 3.77 -7.17
CA ALA A 256 -5.21 2.35 -7.39
C ALA A 256 -5.97 1.42 -6.42
N LEU A 257 -6.02 1.80 -5.14
CA LEU A 257 -6.62 0.98 -4.07
C LEU A 257 -7.18 1.86 -2.96
N VAL A 258 -8.36 1.51 -2.45
CA VAL A 258 -8.91 2.03 -1.19
C VAL A 258 -8.75 0.95 -0.13
N LEU A 259 -8.18 1.32 1.02
CA LEU A 259 -7.95 0.46 2.19
C LEU A 259 -8.67 1.02 3.41
#